data_AF-A0A662K8N9-F1
#
_entry.id   AF-A0A662K8N9-F1
#
_cell.length_a   1.000
_cell.length_b   1.000
_cell.length_c   1.000
_cell.angle_alpha   90.00
_cell.angle_beta   90.00
_cell.angle_gamma   90.00
#
_symmetry.space_group_name_H-M   'P 1'
#
loop_
_entity.id
_entity.type
_entity.pdbx_description
1 polymer ?
#
loop_
_entity_poly.entity_id
_entity_poly.type
_entity_poly.pdbx_seq_one_letter_code
_entity_poly.pdbx_strand_id
1 'polypeptide(L)'
;MKKIKLIAVSKHNNHDGYILSKEQGIFEMVRQIVKSTRKDEWYWNCFGRPEGEDHEPDFKREDNIKTWTDSRTVFNGEGWWIEVVIGKSKVFLTFYGKKSLRDKFAKIMLKFAEMKEPKRRKRKTRKKNA
;
A
#
# COMPACT_ATOMS: atom_id res chain seq x y z
N MET A 1 -1.83 13.72 -9.48
CA MET A 1 -1.69 12.38 -8.86
C MET A 1 -3.08 11.76 -8.71
N LYS A 2 -3.33 10.57 -9.28
CA LYS A 2 -4.63 9.90 -9.09
C LYS A 2 -4.69 9.39 -7.64
N LYS A 3 -5.68 9.86 -6.89
CA LYS A 3 -5.82 9.49 -5.49
C LYS A 3 -6.26 8.03 -5.37
N ILE A 4 -5.67 7.30 -4.42
CA ILE A 4 -5.92 5.88 -4.19
C ILE A 4 -7.02 5.79 -3.14
N LYS A 5 -8.03 4.94 -3.33
CA LYS A 5 -9.06 4.79 -2.30
C LYS A 5 -8.55 3.89 -1.17
N LEU A 6 -8.40 4.45 0.03
CA LEU A 6 -8.18 3.68 1.25
C LEU A 6 -9.51 3.15 1.76
N ILE A 7 -9.61 1.83 1.85
CA ILE A 7 -10.83 1.10 2.21
C ILE A 7 -10.86 0.85 3.72
N ALA A 8 -9.74 0.41 4.30
CA ALA A 8 -9.64 0.11 5.71
C ALA A 8 -8.20 0.23 6.21
N VAL A 9 -8.06 0.47 7.51
CA VAL A 9 -6.79 0.48 8.24
C VAL A 9 -6.94 -0.44 9.45
N SER A 10 -5.95 -1.30 9.68
CA SER A 10 -5.78 -2.08 10.90
C SER A 10 -4.50 -1.64 11.58
N LYS A 11 -4.55 -1.38 12.89
CA LYS A 11 -3.39 -0.94 13.68
C LYS A 11 -3.11 -1.99 14.74
N HIS A 12 -1.85 -2.42 14.83
CA HIS A 12 -1.38 -3.38 15.83
C HIS A 12 -0.09 -2.88 16.48
N ASN A 13 0.35 -3.55 17.55
CA ASN A 13 1.53 -3.13 18.32
C ASN A 13 2.82 -3.12 17.48
N ASN A 14 2.93 -4.03 16.51
CA ASN A 14 4.15 -4.25 15.73
C ASN A 14 3.98 -3.98 14.22
N HIS A 15 2.74 -3.79 13.76
CA HIS A 15 2.47 -3.56 12.34
C HIS A 15 1.18 -2.77 12.11
N ASP A 16 1.12 -2.14 10.94
CA ASP A 16 -0.08 -1.45 10.46
C ASP A 16 -0.46 -2.02 9.09
N GLY A 17 -1.72 -2.44 8.96
CA GLY A 17 -2.30 -2.99 7.73
C GLY A 17 -3.22 -1.99 7.03
N TYR A 18 -3.16 -1.95 5.71
CA TYR A 18 -3.91 -1.04 4.86
C TYR A 18 -4.56 -1.81 3.72
N ILE A 19 -5.86 -1.62 3.53
CA ILE A 19 -6.61 -2.20 2.42
C ILE A 19 -6.97 -1.06 1.47
N LEU A 20 -6.57 -1.17 0.21
CA LEU A 20 -6.73 -0.12 -0.81
C LEU A 20 -7.47 -0.67 -2.03
N SER A 21 -8.10 0.21 -2.80
CA SER A 21 -8.52 -0.16 -4.16
C SER A 21 -7.31 -0.40 -5.05
N LYS A 22 -7.44 -1.34 -5.97
CA LYS A 22 -6.39 -1.64 -6.95
C LYS A 22 -6.36 -0.56 -8.03
N GLU A 23 -5.50 0.44 -7.82
CA GLU A 23 -5.31 1.59 -8.70
C GLU A 23 -3.84 1.69 -9.11
N GLN A 24 -3.59 2.22 -10.31
CA GLN A 24 -2.23 2.34 -10.86
C GLN A 24 -1.29 3.11 -9.91
N GLY A 25 -1.82 4.12 -9.20
CA GLY A 25 -1.04 4.93 -8.25
C GLY A 25 -0.44 4.15 -7.07
N ILE A 26 -0.83 2.89 -6.84
CA ILE A 26 -0.25 2.02 -5.80
C ILE A 26 1.25 1.88 -5.98
N PHE A 27 1.73 1.70 -7.22
CA PHE A 27 3.15 1.54 -7.48
C PHE A 27 3.92 2.80 -7.08
N GLU A 28 3.44 3.98 -7.47
CA GLU A 28 4.00 5.26 -7.04
C GLU A 28 4.03 5.41 -5.51
N MET A 29 2.96 5.03 -4.82
CA MET A 29 2.88 5.10 -3.37
C MET A 29 3.91 4.19 -2.70
N VAL A 30 4.01 2.92 -3.13
CA VAL A 30 5.01 1.96 -2.61
C VAL A 30 6.42 2.50 -2.83
N ARG A 31 6.71 3.06 -4.01
CA ARG A 31 8.00 3.70 -4.31
C ARG A 31 8.32 4.82 -3.33
N GLN A 32 7.39 5.75 -3.10
CA GLN A 32 7.63 6.86 -2.16
C GLN A 32 7.85 6.36 -0.72
N ILE A 33 7.15 5.31 -0.32
CA ILE A 33 7.37 4.69 0.98
C ILE A 33 8.79 4.12 1.07
N VAL A 34 9.21 3.31 0.10
CA VAL A 34 10.55 2.69 0.09
C VAL A 34 11.63 3.79 0.07
N LYS A 35 11.51 4.79 -0.81
CA LYS A 35 12.43 5.95 -0.86
C LYS A 35 12.47 6.74 0.44
N SER A 36 11.36 6.83 1.18
CA SER A 36 11.31 7.55 2.46
C SER A 36 11.91 6.79 3.64
N THR A 37 12.08 5.47 3.51
CA THR A 37 12.46 4.58 4.61
C THR A 37 13.94 4.22 4.62
N ARG A 38 14.67 4.29 3.49
CA ARG A 38 16.13 4.04 3.43
C ARG A 38 16.87 4.79 2.28
N LYS A 39 18.21 4.88 2.43
CA LYS A 39 19.16 5.72 1.67
C LYS A 39 19.87 5.06 0.48
N ASP A 40 20.01 3.73 0.41
CA ASP A 40 20.92 3.10 -0.55
C ASP A 40 20.26 2.06 -1.46
N GLU A 41 20.80 2.00 -2.68
CA GLU A 41 20.34 1.39 -3.93
C GLU A 41 19.95 -0.09 -3.82
N TRP A 42 18.72 -0.42 -4.24
CA TRP A 42 18.29 -1.79 -4.44
C TRP A 42 17.63 -1.98 -5.79
N TYR A 43 17.85 -3.17 -6.35
CA TYR A 43 17.21 -3.74 -7.52
C TYR A 43 15.68 -3.68 -7.39
N TRP A 44 15.07 -2.80 -8.18
CA TRP A 44 13.64 -2.67 -8.29
C TRP A 44 13.06 -3.79 -9.16
N ASN A 45 12.98 -5.02 -8.64
CA ASN A 45 12.19 -6.07 -9.29
C ASN A 45 10.66 -5.87 -9.11
N CYS A 46 10.25 -4.64 -8.81
CA CYS A 46 8.91 -4.35 -8.33
C CYS A 46 8.28 -3.29 -9.22
N PHE A 47 7.46 -3.77 -10.16
CA PHE A 47 6.47 -3.00 -10.91
C PHE A 47 6.99 -2.16 -12.10
N GLY A 48 8.23 -2.40 -12.54
CA GLY A 48 8.79 -1.97 -13.81
C GLY A 48 9.82 -3.00 -14.28
N ARG A 49 9.96 -3.21 -15.59
CA ARG A 49 10.98 -4.15 -16.14
C ARG A 49 12.38 -3.59 -15.85
N PRO A 50 13.34 -4.38 -15.34
CA PRO A 50 14.72 -3.94 -15.26
C PRO A 50 15.29 -3.76 -16.68
N GLU A 51 15.84 -2.58 -16.97
CA GLU A 51 16.75 -2.37 -18.10
C GLU A 51 18.19 -2.53 -17.59
N GLY A 52 18.65 -3.78 -17.47
CA GLY A 52 20.04 -4.08 -17.11
C GLY A 52 20.38 -4.07 -15.62
N GLU A 53 21.65 -4.30 -15.31
CA GLU A 53 22.13 -4.59 -13.95
C GLU A 53 22.31 -3.37 -13.03
N ASP A 54 22.25 -2.13 -13.54
CA ASP A 54 22.67 -0.93 -12.76
C ASP A 54 21.84 0.35 -13.04
N HIS A 55 20.57 0.25 -13.42
CA HIS A 55 19.75 1.43 -13.72
C HIS A 55 18.48 1.56 -12.86
N GLU A 56 18.16 2.81 -12.45
CA GLU A 56 16.84 3.12 -11.91
C GLU A 56 15.78 2.65 -12.92
N PRO A 57 14.73 1.90 -12.49
CA PRO A 57 13.75 1.36 -13.41
C PRO A 57 13.05 2.45 -14.23
N ASP A 58 12.90 2.23 -15.54
CA ASP A 58 12.18 3.15 -16.42
C ASP A 58 10.67 3.16 -16.10
N PHE A 59 10.24 4.18 -15.36
CA PHE A 59 8.84 4.36 -14.97
C PHE A 59 7.93 4.85 -16.11
N LYS A 60 8.47 5.16 -17.30
CA LYS A 60 7.64 5.39 -18.50
C LYS A 60 6.97 4.11 -18.99
N ARG A 61 7.50 2.94 -18.57
CA ARG A 61 6.99 1.60 -18.90
C ARG A 61 6.46 0.86 -17.66
N GLU A 62 5.78 1.59 -16.78
CA GLU A 62 5.12 0.99 -15.63
C GLU A 62 4.06 -0.04 -16.08
N ASP A 63 4.12 -1.25 -15.53
CA ASP A 63 3.14 -2.30 -15.84
C ASP A 63 1.74 -1.85 -15.46
N ASN A 64 0.72 -2.29 -16.20
CA ASN A 64 -0.66 -2.05 -15.78
C ASN A 64 -0.98 -2.90 -14.54
N ILE A 65 -1.25 -2.28 -13.39
CA ILE A 65 -1.52 -3.01 -12.13
C ILE A 65 -2.64 -4.03 -12.27
N LYS A 66 -3.58 -3.83 -13.20
CA LYS A 66 -4.69 -4.77 -13.43
C LYS A 66 -4.22 -6.16 -13.84
N THR A 67 -3.05 -6.30 -14.47
CA THR A 67 -2.48 -7.59 -14.87
C THR A 67 -1.93 -8.38 -13.68
N TRP A 68 -1.56 -7.70 -12.59
CA TRP A 68 -1.01 -8.30 -11.39
C TRP A 68 -2.13 -8.89 -10.53
N THR A 69 -2.20 -10.20 -10.34
CA THR A 69 -3.20 -10.84 -9.47
C THR A 69 -2.52 -11.91 -8.62
N ASP A 70 -2.92 -11.99 -7.36
CA ASP A 70 -2.38 -12.91 -6.35
C ASP A 70 -0.84 -12.87 -6.24
N SER A 71 -0.30 -11.66 -6.40
CA SER A 71 1.14 -11.40 -6.31
C SER A 71 1.49 -10.84 -4.94
N ARG A 72 2.63 -11.26 -4.42
CA ARG A 72 3.18 -10.83 -3.13
C ARG A 72 4.61 -10.36 -3.32
N THR A 73 4.89 -9.18 -2.81
CA THR A 73 6.22 -8.58 -2.82
C THR A 73 6.55 -8.11 -1.41
N VAL A 74 7.76 -8.41 -0.94
CA VAL A 74 8.24 -7.97 0.37
C VAL A 74 9.47 -7.10 0.17
N PHE A 75 9.44 -5.91 0.77
CA PHE A 75 10.57 -5.00 0.87
C PHE A 75 11.06 -5.01 2.30
N ASN A 76 12.35 -5.16 2.55
CA ASN A 76 12.89 -5.15 3.91
C ASN A 76 14.02 -4.13 4.05
N GLY A 77 14.20 -3.70 5.29
CA GLY A 77 15.32 -2.88 5.72
C GLY A 77 15.61 -3.20 7.18
N GLU A 78 16.58 -2.49 7.75
CA GLU A 78 16.96 -2.69 9.14
C GLU A 78 15.84 -2.24 10.07
N GLY A 79 15.28 -3.21 10.77
CA GLY A 79 14.19 -2.99 11.72
C GLY A 79 12.83 -2.68 11.08
N TRP A 80 12.66 -2.90 9.78
CA TRP A 80 11.36 -2.75 9.11
C TRP A 80 11.20 -3.67 7.90
N TRP A 81 9.96 -4.02 7.57
CA TRP A 81 9.62 -4.57 6.26
C TRP A 81 8.20 -4.17 5.84
N ILE A 82 7.96 -4.16 4.54
CA ILE A 82 6.69 -3.87 3.90
C ILE A 82 6.29 -5.10 3.12
N GLU A 83 5.08 -5.57 3.35
CA GLU A 83 4.44 -6.58 2.53
C GLU A 83 3.40 -5.91 1.64
N VAL A 84 3.47 -6.17 0.34
CA VAL A 84 2.52 -5.71 -0.68
C VAL A 84 1.88 -6.94 -1.32
N VAL A 85 0.57 -7.09 -1.16
CA VAL A 85 -0.20 -8.15 -1.81
C VAL A 85 -1.20 -7.53 -2.76
N ILE A 86 -1.07 -7.80 -4.06
CA ILE A 86 -1.99 -7.33 -5.09
C ILE A 86 -2.96 -8.46 -5.41
N GLY A 87 -4.17 -8.36 -4.86
CA GLY A 87 -5.25 -9.28 -5.15
C GLY A 87 -6.03 -8.88 -6.42
N LYS A 88 -7.14 -9.59 -6.66
CA LYS A 88 -8.00 -9.35 -7.83
C LYS A 88 -8.51 -7.91 -7.94
N SER A 89 -8.99 -7.33 -6.83
CA SER A 89 -9.63 -5.99 -6.81
C SER A 89 -9.09 -5.04 -5.74
N LYS A 90 -8.24 -5.53 -4.85
CA LYS A 90 -7.70 -4.80 -3.70
C LYS A 90 -6.20 -5.01 -3.61
N VAL A 91 -5.54 -4.05 -2.99
CA VAL A 91 -4.15 -4.17 -2.57
C VAL A 91 -4.11 -4.15 -1.05
N PHE A 92 -3.35 -5.08 -0.49
CA PHE A 92 -3.08 -5.16 0.94
C PHE A 92 -1.64 -4.72 1.16
N LEU A 93 -1.45 -3.76 2.05
CA LEU A 93 -0.16 -3.20 2.40
C LEU A 93 0.02 -3.33 3.90
N THR A 94 1.05 -4.04 4.32
CA THR A 94 1.35 -4.23 5.74
C THR A 94 2.76 -3.71 6.03
N PHE A 95 2.87 -2.73 6.91
CA PHE A 95 4.15 -2.20 7.37
C PHE A 95 4.48 -2.74 8.76
N TYR A 96 5.63 -3.38 8.89
CA TYR A 96 6.19 -3.87 10.14
C TYR A 96 7.39 -3.02 10.54
N GLY A 97 7.47 -2.64 11.81
CA GLY A 97 8.60 -1.86 12.32
C GLY A 97 8.26 -1.06 13.57
N LYS A 98 9.23 -0.30 14.09
CA LYS A 98 9.05 0.56 15.26
C LYS A 98 8.02 1.66 14.99
N LYS A 99 7.29 2.09 16.04
CA LYS A 99 6.19 3.07 15.97
C LYS A 99 6.54 4.33 15.16
N SER A 100 7.73 4.90 15.37
CA SER A 100 8.18 6.10 14.65
C SER A 100 8.24 5.93 13.12
N LEU A 101 8.63 4.75 12.64
CA LEU A 101 8.61 4.43 11.20
C LEU A 101 7.18 4.18 10.71
N ARG A 102 6.34 3.53 11.53
CA ARG A 102 4.93 3.31 11.19
C ARG A 102 4.17 4.63 11.06
N ASP A 103 4.46 5.60 11.91
CA ASP A 103 3.86 6.94 11.85
C ASP A 103 4.29 7.69 10.59
N LYS A 104 5.56 7.56 10.15
CA LYS A 104 6.03 8.10 8.87
C LYS A 104 5.32 7.43 7.69
N PHE A 105 5.22 6.10 7.70
CA PHE A 105 4.49 5.33 6.69
C PHE A 105 3.03 5.77 6.60
N ALA A 106 2.35 5.93 7.74
CA ALA A 106 0.97 6.35 7.80
C ALA A 106 0.74 7.73 7.17
N LYS A 107 1.65 8.69 7.38
CA LYS A 107 1.57 10.01 6.74
C LYS A 107 1.65 9.93 5.22
N ILE A 108 2.52 9.09 4.69
CA ILE A 108 2.64 8.86 3.24
C ILE A 108 1.36 8.22 2.72
N MET A 109 0.90 7.14 3.36
CA MET A 109 -0.37 6.50 2.99
C MET A 109 -1.53 7.49 2.92
N LEU A 110 -1.68 8.35 3.92
CA LEU A 110 -2.74 9.36 3.97
C LEU A 110 -2.60 10.44 2.89
N LYS A 111 -1.39 10.77 2.45
CA LYS A 111 -1.15 11.70 1.34
C LYS A 111 -1.67 11.15 0.00
N PHE A 112 -1.56 9.84 -0.20
CA PHE A 112 -2.05 9.16 -1.40
C PHE A 112 -3.52 8.77 -1.31
N ALA A 113 -4.04 8.62 -0.09
CA ALA A 113 -5.35 8.06 0.17
C ALA A 113 -6.49 9.08 0.12
N GLU A 114 -7.56 8.74 -0.59
CA GLU A 114 -8.91 9.20 -0.25
C GLU A 114 -9.58 8.17 0.65
N MET A 115 -10.10 8.61 1.79
CA MET A 115 -11.07 7.82 2.53
C MET A 115 -12.47 8.12 2.01
N LYS A 116 -13.20 7.08 1.59
CA LYS A 116 -14.66 7.17 1.59
C LYS A 116 -15.10 6.90 3.02
N GLU A 117 -15.90 7.80 3.61
CA GLU A 117 -16.47 7.55 4.93
C GLU A 117 -17.10 6.16 4.97
N PRO A 118 -16.84 5.35 6.00
CA PRO A 118 -17.48 4.06 6.14
C PRO A 118 -18.99 4.31 6.19
N LYS A 119 -19.75 3.72 5.24
CA LYS A 119 -21.22 3.74 5.28
C LYS A 119 -21.65 3.16 6.62
N ARG A 120 -22.02 4.01 7.59
CA ARG A 120 -22.60 3.60 8.87
C ARG A 120 -23.79 2.71 8.53
N ARG A 121 -23.69 1.40 8.82
CA ARG A 121 -24.85 0.50 8.78
C ARG A 121 -25.83 1.03 9.82
N LYS A 122 -26.85 1.79 9.40
CA LYS A 122 -28.01 2.10 10.25
C LYS A 122 -28.63 0.76 10.64
N ARG A 123 -28.42 0.34 11.88
CA ARG A 123 -29.07 -0.82 12.48
C ARG A 123 -30.56 -0.45 12.54
N LYS A 124 -31.39 -0.97 11.63
CA LYS A 124 -32.84 -0.86 11.74
C LYS A 124 -33.26 -1.76 12.91
N THR A 125 -33.41 -1.18 14.10
CA THR A 125 -34.14 -1.82 15.20
C THR A 125 -35.61 -1.88 14.79
N ARG A 126 -36.06 -3.06 14.36
CA ARG A 126 -37.49 -3.36 14.24
C ARG A 126 -38.05 -3.40 15.65
N LYS A 127 -38.72 -2.33 16.10
CA LYS A 127 -39.63 -2.40 17.24
C LYS A 127 -40.74 -3.38 16.84
N LYS A 128 -40.78 -4.56 17.45
CA LYS A 128 -41.98 -5.40 17.47
C LYS A 128 -42.96 -4.68 18.39
N ASN A 129 -44.08 -4.25 17.84
CA ASN A 129 -45.25 -3.93 18.67
C ASN A 129 -45.79 -5.27 19.19
N ALA A 130 -45.89 -5.37 20.51
CA ALA A 130 -46.76 -6.28 21.23
C ALA A 130 -47.57 -5.39 22.17
#